data_AF-A0A964YGR7-F1
#
_entry.id   AF-A0A964YGR7-F1
#
_cell.length_a   1.000
_cell.length_b   1.000
_cell.length_c   1.000
_cell.angle_alpha   90.00
_cell.angle_beta   90.00
_cell.angle_gamma   90.00
#
_symmetry.space_group_name_H-M   'P 1'
#
loop_
_entity.id
_entity.type
_entity.pdbx_description
1 polymer ?
#
loop_
_entity_poly.entity_id
_entity_poly.type
_entity_poly.pdbx_seq_one_letter_code
_entity_poly.pdbx_strand_id
1 'polypeptide(L)'
;MTFTDDLKFGNQYEQNCCVRLKNPKITVHWHTVPIAVTGDGNLLNGIQIQNTLTHQHSGMAVQGLFYAIGHTPNTSLFQGQLHLDEMGYIRTQSHSVATNVPGVFAAGDVQDHEYRQAITAAGTGCMAALLAERWLSEHGLIQEFPTDNSGTPIPEILPENKEPPTVHGSSGLNSEPVVDLTATRHHGGYALRKLYHDSDRLIMVKYSSPTCGPCHALKPILNRVVDEFEKQIHYVEIDIEVDGEIAEAAGIVGTPTIQFFKHKDRVAELKGVKQKSHYRDIIQQYL
;
A
#
# COMPACT_ATOMS: atom_id res chain seq x y z
N MET A 1 -24.93 25.29 28.94
CA MET A 1 -24.90 26.72 28.55
C MET A 1 -24.65 26.74 27.05
N THR A 2 -25.73 26.85 26.27
CA THR A 2 -25.70 26.88 24.81
C THR A 2 -25.19 28.25 24.37
N PHE A 3 -23.93 28.32 23.94
CA PHE A 3 -23.39 29.49 23.27
C PHE A 3 -23.74 29.38 21.78
N THR A 4 -24.93 29.86 21.43
CA THR A 4 -25.29 30.17 20.04
C THR A 4 -25.20 31.69 19.91
N ASP A 5 -24.00 32.20 19.69
CA ASP A 5 -23.82 33.60 19.32
C ASP A 5 -23.64 33.74 17.81
N ASP A 6 -24.31 34.77 17.31
CA ASP A 6 -24.64 35.07 15.92
C ASP A 6 -23.40 35.22 15.02
N LEU A 7 -23.14 34.20 14.20
CA LEU A 7 -22.32 34.37 13.01
C LEU A 7 -23.20 34.93 11.88
N LYS A 8 -22.91 36.15 11.44
CA LYS A 8 -23.52 36.76 10.24
C LYS A 8 -22.77 36.27 9.00
N PHE A 9 -23.46 35.49 8.17
CA PHE A 9 -22.91 34.87 6.97
C PHE A 9 -23.43 35.53 5.70
N GLY A 10 -22.55 35.70 4.71
CA GLY A 10 -22.81 36.50 3.50
C GLY A 10 -23.42 35.73 2.33
N ASN A 11 -23.52 34.39 2.43
CA ASN A 11 -23.90 33.51 1.31
C ASN A 11 -24.76 32.31 1.79
N GLN A 12 -25.71 31.89 0.95
CA GLN A 12 -26.61 30.73 1.13
C GLN A 12 -25.88 29.40 1.47
N TYR A 13 -24.66 29.17 0.97
CA TYR A 13 -23.86 27.98 1.27
C TYR A 13 -23.35 27.96 2.72
N GLU A 14 -22.95 29.12 3.25
CA GLU A 14 -22.54 29.26 4.66
C GLU A 14 -23.73 29.01 5.60
N GLN A 15 -24.93 29.48 5.21
CA GLN A 15 -26.17 29.23 5.93
C GLN A 15 -26.52 27.73 5.99
N ASN A 16 -26.27 26.97 4.91
CA ASN A 16 -26.54 25.53 4.85
C ASN A 16 -25.60 24.70 5.73
N CYS A 17 -24.33 25.08 5.86
CA CYS A 17 -23.40 24.45 6.80
C CYS A 17 -23.85 24.64 8.26
N CYS A 18 -24.37 25.82 8.60
CA CYS A 18 -24.86 26.12 9.95
C CYS A 18 -26.10 25.30 10.35
N VAL A 19 -26.94 24.88 9.40
CA VAL A 19 -28.07 23.99 9.70
C VAL A 19 -27.59 22.62 10.20
N ARG A 20 -26.48 22.09 9.64
CA ARG A 20 -25.91 20.79 10.08
C ARG A 20 -25.22 20.87 11.45
N LEU A 21 -24.62 22.03 11.78
CA LEU A 21 -23.99 22.27 13.09
C LEU A 21 -25.01 22.40 14.25
N LYS A 22 -26.31 22.54 13.95
CA LYS A 22 -27.39 22.52 14.96
C LYS A 22 -27.79 21.09 15.40
N ASN A 23 -27.11 20.06 14.91
CA ASN A 23 -27.38 18.68 15.33
C ASN A 23 -27.01 18.50 16.81
N PRO A 24 -27.92 18.00 17.67
CA PRO A 24 -27.66 17.85 19.11
C PRO A 24 -26.54 16.83 19.44
N LYS A 25 -26.10 16.01 18.47
CA LYS A 25 -24.98 15.08 18.61
C LYS A 25 -23.62 15.69 18.23
N ILE A 26 -23.59 16.94 17.77
CA ILE A 26 -22.38 17.62 17.33
C ILE A 26 -22.13 18.82 18.25
N THR A 27 -20.94 18.87 18.84
CA THR A 27 -20.46 20.02 19.59
C THR A 27 -19.23 20.58 18.90
N VAL A 28 -19.29 21.85 18.48
CA VAL A 28 -18.14 22.53 17.88
C VAL A 28 -17.34 23.24 18.97
N HIS A 29 -16.08 22.88 19.10
CA HIS A 29 -15.14 23.54 20.01
C HIS A 29 -14.29 24.54 19.23
N TRP A 30 -14.76 25.79 19.14
CA TRP A 30 -14.01 26.87 18.47
C TRP A 30 -12.72 27.20 19.21
N HIS A 31 -11.73 27.73 18.48
CA HIS A 31 -10.44 28.15 19.02
C HIS A 31 -9.77 27.09 19.89
N THR A 32 -9.96 25.81 19.56
CA THR A 32 -9.51 24.69 20.38
C THR A 32 -8.57 23.82 19.56
N VAL A 33 -7.41 23.50 20.12
CA VAL A 33 -6.43 22.59 19.50
C VAL A 33 -6.14 21.41 20.43
N PRO A 34 -6.03 20.18 19.91
CA PRO A 34 -5.53 19.05 20.70
C PRO A 34 -4.03 19.21 20.97
N ILE A 35 -3.61 19.02 22.23
CA ILE A 35 -2.21 19.15 22.67
C ILE A 35 -1.63 17.83 23.20
N ALA A 36 -2.47 16.88 23.60
CA ALA A 36 -2.04 15.53 23.94
C ALA A 36 -3.16 14.52 23.73
N VAL A 37 -2.79 13.27 23.50
CA VAL A 37 -3.69 12.12 23.45
C VAL A 37 -3.44 11.27 24.69
N THR A 38 -4.50 10.82 25.35
CA THR A 38 -4.42 9.92 26.50
C THR A 38 -5.02 8.56 26.16
N GLY A 39 -4.45 7.51 26.74
CA GLY A 39 -4.88 6.13 26.56
C GLY A 39 -4.33 5.21 27.64
N ASP A 40 -4.80 3.97 27.65
CA ASP A 40 -4.37 2.92 28.57
C ASP A 40 -3.25 2.02 28.00
N GLY A 41 -2.65 2.45 26.89
CA GLY A 41 -1.64 1.70 26.15
C GLY A 41 -2.20 0.81 25.03
N ASN A 42 -3.52 0.65 24.95
CA ASN A 42 -4.17 -0.10 23.87
C ASN A 42 -5.19 0.77 23.13
N LEU A 43 -6.03 1.50 23.85
CA LEU A 43 -7.08 2.34 23.27
C LEU A 43 -6.96 3.79 23.73
N LEU A 44 -7.39 4.69 22.85
CA LEU A 44 -7.56 6.10 23.13
C LEU A 44 -8.74 6.25 24.11
N ASN A 45 -8.51 6.97 25.21
CA ASN A 45 -9.54 7.23 26.24
C ASN A 45 -9.82 8.73 26.44
N GLY A 46 -9.01 9.59 25.82
CA GLY A 46 -9.23 11.03 25.87
C GLY A 46 -8.19 11.83 25.09
N ILE A 47 -8.43 13.13 25.08
CA ILE A 47 -7.52 14.14 24.55
C ILE A 47 -7.40 15.28 25.56
N GLN A 48 -6.22 15.90 25.62
CA GLN A 48 -6.04 17.21 26.23
C GLN A 48 -6.16 18.25 25.12
N ILE A 49 -6.94 19.27 25.38
CA ILE A 49 -7.18 20.37 24.46
C ILE A 49 -6.77 21.70 25.11
N GLN A 50 -6.37 22.64 24.27
CA GLN A 50 -6.05 24.00 24.66
C GLN A 50 -6.89 24.97 23.87
N ASN A 51 -7.47 25.95 24.55
CA ASN A 51 -8.06 27.10 23.88
C ASN A 51 -6.97 28.08 23.43
N THR A 52 -6.94 28.46 22.16
CA THR A 52 -5.90 29.30 21.56
C THR A 52 -6.04 30.79 21.91
N LEU A 53 -7.18 31.23 22.45
CA LEU A 53 -7.39 32.61 22.89
C LEU A 53 -7.12 32.78 24.38
N THR A 54 -7.61 31.86 25.21
CA THR A 54 -7.49 31.95 26.67
C THR A 54 -6.29 31.19 27.23
N HIS A 55 -5.65 30.35 26.41
CA HIS A 55 -4.59 29.40 26.80
C HIS A 55 -5.02 28.41 27.90
N GLN A 56 -6.31 28.26 28.18
CA GLN A 56 -6.80 27.29 29.15
C GLN A 56 -6.73 25.87 28.60
N HIS A 57 -6.31 24.95 29.46
CA HIS A 57 -6.24 23.52 29.16
C HIS A 57 -7.44 22.79 29.76
N SER A 58 -7.97 21.80 29.05
CA SER A 58 -8.99 20.90 29.57
C SER A 58 -8.88 19.51 28.96
N GLY A 59 -9.39 18.51 29.67
CA GLY A 59 -9.47 17.13 29.19
C GLY A 59 -10.83 16.83 28.59
N MET A 60 -10.86 16.01 27.53
CA MET A 60 -12.08 15.50 26.92
C MET A 60 -12.00 13.98 26.82
N ALA A 61 -12.96 13.29 27.43
CA ALA A 61 -13.09 11.85 27.32
C ALA A 61 -13.70 11.48 25.96
N VAL A 62 -12.91 10.83 25.11
CA VAL A 62 -13.29 10.38 23.77
C VAL A 62 -12.65 9.02 23.52
N GLN A 63 -13.21 8.23 22.61
CA GLN A 63 -12.66 6.92 22.24
C GLN A 63 -12.12 6.89 20.80
N GLY A 64 -12.31 7.98 20.05
CA GLY A 64 -11.83 8.13 18.69
C GLY A 64 -11.49 9.58 18.38
N LEU A 65 -10.42 9.77 17.61
CA LEU A 65 -9.96 11.05 17.09
C LEU A 65 -9.74 10.89 15.59
N PHE A 66 -10.43 11.71 14.79
CA PHE A 66 -10.35 11.66 13.33
C PHE A 66 -9.75 12.97 12.83
N TYR A 67 -8.63 12.90 12.13
CA TYR A 67 -8.00 14.07 11.52
C TYR A 67 -8.66 14.39 10.18
N ALA A 68 -9.14 15.63 10.05
CA ALA A 68 -9.76 16.14 8.83
C ALA A 68 -9.10 17.45 8.37
N ILE A 69 -7.77 17.50 8.41
CA ILE A 69 -6.95 18.70 8.12
C ILE A 69 -6.49 18.81 6.67
N GLY A 70 -6.89 17.87 5.81
CA GLY A 70 -6.42 17.78 4.42
C GLY A 70 -5.40 16.67 4.22
N HIS A 71 -4.81 16.59 3.03
CA HIS A 71 -3.82 15.59 2.64
C HIS A 71 -2.63 16.31 2.02
N THR A 72 -1.42 15.89 2.42
CA THR A 72 -0.18 16.34 1.81
C THR A 72 0.20 15.36 0.69
N PRO A 73 0.26 15.77 -0.58
CA PRO A 73 0.61 14.88 -1.67
C PRO A 73 2.10 14.48 -1.58
N ASN A 74 2.43 13.26 -2.02
CA ASN A 74 3.80 12.73 -1.99
C ASN A 74 4.65 13.26 -3.16
N THR A 75 4.90 14.57 -3.18
CA THR A 75 5.54 15.29 -4.29
C THR A 75 6.91 15.86 -3.96
N SER A 76 7.44 15.55 -2.77
CA SER A 76 8.74 16.05 -2.30
C SER A 76 9.87 15.82 -3.31
N LEU A 77 9.85 14.65 -3.97
CA LEU A 77 10.87 14.27 -4.96
C LEU A 77 10.82 15.10 -6.26
N PHE A 78 9.70 15.78 -6.54
CA PHE A 78 9.48 16.56 -7.77
C PHE A 78 9.66 18.06 -7.58
N GLN A 79 9.99 18.51 -6.37
CA GLN A 79 10.21 19.94 -6.08
C GLN A 79 11.33 20.51 -6.96
N GLY A 80 11.04 21.61 -7.65
CA GLY A 80 11.97 22.24 -8.60
C GLY A 80 12.10 21.52 -9.95
N GLN A 81 11.47 20.36 -10.13
CA GLN A 81 11.46 19.59 -11.38
C GLN A 81 10.12 19.70 -12.11
N LEU A 82 9.01 19.58 -11.36
CA LEU A 82 7.66 19.75 -11.86
C LEU A 82 7.00 20.99 -11.25
N HIS A 83 6.05 21.55 -11.99
CA HIS A 83 5.20 22.61 -11.45
C HIS A 83 4.23 22.02 -10.44
N LEU A 84 4.31 22.50 -9.20
CA LEU A 84 3.36 22.17 -8.14
C LEU A 84 2.42 23.35 -7.90
N ASP A 85 1.22 23.09 -7.41
CA ASP A 85 0.35 24.14 -6.89
C ASP A 85 0.74 24.58 -5.48
N GLU A 86 0.01 25.56 -4.93
CA GLU A 86 0.29 26.12 -3.61
C GLU A 86 0.12 25.08 -2.48
N MET A 87 -0.63 24.00 -2.74
CA MET A 87 -0.87 22.90 -1.81
C MET A 87 0.07 21.71 -2.06
N GLY A 88 0.98 21.82 -3.03
CA GLY A 88 2.00 20.84 -3.36
C GLY A 88 1.56 19.76 -4.37
N TYR A 89 0.38 19.83 -4.97
CA TYR A 89 -0.08 18.87 -5.98
C TYR A 89 0.59 19.13 -7.33
N ILE A 90 0.84 18.08 -8.11
CA ILE A 90 1.41 18.24 -9.46
C ILE A 90 0.39 18.91 -10.36
N ARG A 91 0.78 20.01 -10.99
CA ARG A 91 -0.07 20.70 -11.97
C ARG A 91 -0.05 19.94 -13.29
N THR A 92 -1.22 19.46 -13.69
CA THR A 92 -1.49 18.88 -15.00
C THR A 92 -2.15 19.91 -15.93
N GLN A 93 -2.03 19.68 -17.24
CA GLN A 93 -2.75 20.48 -18.23
C GLN A 93 -4.26 20.26 -18.12
N SER A 94 -5.05 21.29 -18.45
CA SER A 94 -6.52 21.21 -18.37
C SER A 94 -7.05 20.01 -19.17
N HIS A 95 -7.89 19.19 -18.54
CA HIS A 95 -8.47 17.96 -19.11
C HIS A 95 -7.44 16.92 -19.57
N SER A 96 -6.24 16.92 -18.98
CA SER A 96 -5.16 15.99 -19.30
C SER A 96 -4.42 15.57 -18.03
N VAL A 97 -3.51 14.61 -18.17
CA VAL A 97 -2.57 14.14 -17.14
C VAL A 97 -1.12 14.52 -17.44
N ALA A 98 -0.89 15.27 -18.53
CA ALA A 98 0.42 15.77 -18.90
C ALA A 98 0.87 16.89 -17.95
N THR A 99 2.14 16.84 -17.53
CA THR A 99 2.77 17.87 -16.69
C THR A 99 3.41 18.98 -17.52
N ASN A 100 4.20 19.85 -16.89
CA ASN A 100 5.04 20.83 -17.59
C ASN A 100 6.26 20.22 -18.30
N VAL A 101 6.62 18.97 -18.01
CA VAL A 101 7.76 18.28 -18.64
C VAL A 101 7.25 17.26 -19.66
N PRO A 102 7.66 17.36 -20.95
CA PRO A 102 7.30 16.38 -21.97
C PRO A 102 7.72 14.95 -21.57
N GLY A 103 6.82 13.99 -21.79
CA GLY A 103 7.04 12.58 -21.41
C GLY A 103 6.78 12.28 -19.93
N VAL A 104 6.45 13.29 -19.11
CA VAL A 104 6.09 13.10 -17.70
C VAL A 104 4.60 13.35 -17.49
N PHE A 105 3.93 12.35 -16.94
CA PHE A 105 2.48 12.34 -16.68
C PHE A 105 2.21 12.07 -15.21
N ALA A 106 1.15 12.66 -14.66
CA ALA A 106 0.75 12.49 -13.26
C ALA A 106 -0.68 11.96 -13.18
N ALA A 107 -0.92 10.98 -12.30
CA ALA A 107 -2.21 10.33 -12.13
C ALA A 107 -2.54 10.11 -10.65
N GLY A 108 -3.83 10.02 -10.32
CA GLY A 108 -4.31 9.83 -8.96
C GLY A 108 -4.14 11.06 -8.08
N ASP A 109 -4.18 10.82 -6.76
CA ASP A 109 -4.24 11.86 -5.72
C ASP A 109 -3.07 12.85 -5.78
N VAL A 110 -1.93 12.49 -6.36
CA VAL A 110 -0.77 13.40 -6.48
C VAL A 110 -1.07 14.65 -7.31
N GLN A 111 -2.09 14.60 -8.18
CA GLN A 111 -2.56 15.71 -9.01
C GLN A 111 -4.06 16.02 -8.83
N ASP A 112 -4.78 15.27 -7.98
CA ASP A 112 -6.22 15.44 -7.70
C ASP A 112 -6.44 15.79 -6.23
N HIS A 113 -6.66 17.08 -5.95
CA HIS A 113 -7.00 17.55 -4.60
C HIS A 113 -8.52 17.53 -4.32
N GLU A 114 -9.36 17.35 -5.35
CA GLU A 114 -10.81 17.51 -5.26
C GLU A 114 -11.53 16.18 -4.97
N TYR A 115 -11.29 15.14 -5.78
CA TYR A 115 -12.06 13.91 -5.70
C TYR A 115 -11.41 12.86 -4.80
N ARG A 116 -10.13 12.53 -5.02
CA ARG A 116 -9.35 11.58 -4.20
C ARG A 116 -10.09 10.25 -4.00
N GLN A 117 -10.60 9.69 -5.09
CA GLN A 117 -11.31 8.41 -5.10
C GLN A 117 -10.52 7.37 -5.87
N ALA A 118 -10.57 6.12 -5.41
CA ALA A 118 -9.90 5.01 -6.11
C ALA A 118 -10.29 4.92 -7.59
N ILE A 119 -11.56 5.18 -7.91
CA ILE A 119 -12.06 5.13 -9.30
C ILE A 119 -11.54 6.29 -10.16
N THR A 120 -11.38 7.50 -9.59
CA THR A 120 -10.81 8.65 -10.33
C THR A 120 -9.31 8.46 -10.53
N ALA A 121 -8.61 7.91 -9.54
CA ALA A 121 -7.22 7.52 -9.66
C ALA A 121 -6.99 6.44 -10.73
N ALA A 122 -7.82 5.40 -10.77
CA ALA A 122 -7.75 4.37 -11.81
C ALA A 122 -7.98 4.95 -13.21
N GLY A 123 -8.97 5.84 -13.37
CA GLY A 123 -9.26 6.51 -14.63
C GLY A 123 -8.08 7.36 -15.13
N THR A 124 -7.52 8.21 -14.26
CA THR A 124 -6.34 9.05 -14.60
C THR A 124 -5.09 8.20 -14.82
N GLY A 125 -4.94 7.07 -14.14
CA GLY A 125 -3.87 6.10 -14.38
C GLY A 125 -3.91 5.52 -15.79
N CYS A 126 -5.11 5.11 -16.25
CA CYS A 126 -5.33 4.66 -17.63
C CYS A 126 -4.97 5.77 -18.64
N MET A 127 -5.40 7.01 -18.39
CA MET A 127 -5.04 8.15 -19.23
C MET A 127 -3.52 8.36 -19.31
N ALA A 128 -2.82 8.27 -18.18
CA ALA A 128 -1.38 8.49 -18.12
C ALA A 128 -0.61 7.39 -18.85
N ALA A 129 -1.03 6.13 -18.69
CA ALA A 129 -0.44 5.00 -19.40
C ALA A 129 -0.60 5.15 -20.93
N LEU A 130 -1.79 5.52 -21.42
CA LEU A 130 -2.03 5.72 -22.85
C LEU A 130 -1.25 6.91 -23.41
N LEU A 131 -1.10 8.01 -22.65
CA LEU A 131 -0.29 9.14 -23.11
C LEU A 131 1.20 8.84 -23.07
N ALA A 132 1.68 8.08 -22.08
CA ALA A 132 3.06 7.62 -22.02
C ALA A 132 3.39 6.69 -23.20
N GLU A 133 2.53 5.71 -23.48
CA GLU A 133 2.67 4.83 -24.63
C GLU A 133 2.75 5.62 -25.94
N ARG A 134 1.79 6.53 -26.18
CA ARG A 134 1.79 7.38 -27.38
C ARG A 134 3.04 8.24 -27.48
N TRP A 135 3.47 8.85 -26.38
CA TRP A 135 4.68 9.68 -26.37
C TRP A 135 5.91 8.85 -26.71
N LEU A 136 6.05 7.64 -26.16
CA LEU A 136 7.13 6.72 -26.50
C LEU A 136 7.06 6.28 -27.98
N SER A 137 5.87 5.97 -28.49
CA SER A 137 5.59 5.62 -29.90
C SER A 137 6.07 6.72 -30.85
N GLU A 138 5.63 7.96 -30.61
CA GLU A 138 5.95 9.12 -31.45
C GLU A 138 7.45 9.47 -31.47
N HIS A 139 8.16 9.13 -30.40
CA HIS A 139 9.61 9.38 -30.28
C HIS A 139 10.47 8.18 -30.68
N GLY A 140 9.86 7.09 -31.18
CA GLY A 140 10.59 5.87 -31.57
C GLY A 140 11.29 5.18 -30.41
N LEU A 141 10.75 5.32 -29.20
CA LEU A 141 11.31 4.78 -27.96
C LEU A 141 10.65 3.45 -27.55
N ILE A 142 9.64 2.98 -28.29
CA ILE A 142 9.04 1.67 -28.03
C ILE A 142 9.99 0.58 -28.48
N GLN A 143 10.34 -0.28 -27.53
CA GLN A 143 11.00 -1.54 -27.79
C GLN A 143 10.00 -2.67 -27.56
N GLU A 144 9.68 -3.40 -28.63
CA GLU A 144 8.87 -4.61 -28.53
C GLU A 144 9.75 -5.78 -28.12
N PHE A 145 9.39 -6.42 -27.02
CA PHE A 145 9.98 -7.70 -26.61
C PHE A 145 9.01 -8.79 -27.03
N PRO A 146 9.33 -9.61 -28.05
CA PRO A 146 8.49 -10.74 -28.40
C PRO A 146 8.42 -11.67 -27.19
N THR A 147 7.23 -11.80 -26.62
CA THR A 147 6.93 -12.90 -25.71
C THR A 147 6.84 -14.16 -26.55
N ASP A 148 7.93 -14.93 -26.56
CA ASP A 148 7.88 -16.26 -27.11
C ASP A 148 6.89 -17.07 -26.27
N ASN A 149 5.79 -17.52 -26.86
CA ASN A 149 4.86 -18.45 -26.22
C ASN A 149 5.46 -19.88 -26.16
N SER A 150 6.72 -20.06 -26.58
CA SER A 150 7.53 -21.17 -26.14
C SER A 150 7.88 -20.95 -24.66
N GLY A 151 7.57 -21.89 -23.77
CA GLY A 151 7.81 -21.77 -22.32
C GLY A 151 9.28 -21.72 -21.89
N THR A 152 10.10 -20.95 -22.60
CA THR A 152 11.51 -20.71 -22.30
C THR A 152 11.60 -19.44 -21.43
N PRO A 153 12.19 -19.51 -20.22
CA PRO A 153 12.33 -18.32 -19.38
C PRO A 153 13.12 -17.23 -20.12
N ILE A 154 12.60 -16.01 -20.10
CA ILE A 154 13.30 -14.81 -20.57
C ILE A 154 14.64 -14.73 -19.80
N PRO A 155 15.80 -14.58 -20.47
CA PRO A 155 17.05 -14.33 -19.78
C PRO A 155 16.93 -13.01 -19.00
N GLU A 156 17.25 -13.04 -17.70
CA GLU A 156 17.43 -11.81 -16.92
C GLU A 156 18.39 -10.89 -17.67
N ILE A 157 17.88 -9.72 -18.07
CA ILE A 157 18.74 -8.61 -18.48
C ILE A 157 19.40 -8.13 -17.18
N LEU A 158 20.54 -8.72 -16.85
CA LEU A 158 21.50 -8.12 -15.94
C LEU A 158 21.90 -6.77 -16.56
N PRO A 159 21.74 -5.64 -15.88
CA PRO A 159 22.19 -4.37 -16.41
C PRO A 159 23.71 -4.43 -16.66
N GLU A 160 24.11 -4.34 -17.93
CA GLU A 160 25.51 -4.15 -18.31
C GLU A 160 26.05 -2.85 -17.69
N ASN A 161 27.04 -3.03 -16.82
CA ASN A 161 28.12 -2.09 -16.50
C ASN A 161 27.84 -0.60 -16.73
N LYS A 162 27.15 0.05 -15.78
CA LYS A 162 27.49 1.43 -15.43
C LYS A 162 28.33 1.40 -14.16
N GLU A 163 29.60 1.75 -14.29
CA GLU A 163 30.45 2.03 -13.14
C GLU A 163 29.73 3.04 -12.22
N PRO A 164 29.63 2.77 -10.91
CA PRO A 164 28.96 3.65 -9.99
C PRO A 164 29.76 4.96 -9.81
N PRO A 165 29.09 6.12 -9.65
CA PRO A 165 29.76 7.35 -9.31
C PRO A 165 30.35 7.21 -7.90
N THR A 166 31.68 7.22 -7.83
CA THR A 166 32.44 7.40 -6.59
C THR A 166 32.14 8.77 -6.00
N VAL A 167 31.61 8.85 -4.76
CA VAL A 167 31.97 9.85 -3.73
C VAL A 167 31.47 9.39 -2.34
N HIS A 168 32.45 9.04 -1.51
CA HIS A 168 32.61 9.31 -0.07
C HIS A 168 31.41 9.29 0.92
N GLY A 169 31.33 8.21 1.70
CA GLY A 169 31.55 8.25 3.15
C GLY A 169 30.36 8.43 4.11
N SER A 170 29.85 7.31 4.67
CA SER A 170 29.89 7.01 6.12
C SER A 170 29.24 5.65 6.47
N SER A 171 30.10 4.66 6.75
CA SER A 171 29.97 3.56 7.74
C SER A 171 28.59 2.99 8.12
N GLY A 172 28.36 1.70 7.77
CA GLY A 172 27.42 0.83 8.50
C GLY A 172 26.90 -0.41 7.76
N LEU A 173 27.75 -1.43 7.55
CA LEU A 173 27.44 -2.86 7.28
C LEU A 173 26.46 -3.23 6.13
N ASN A 174 27.05 -3.69 5.02
CA ASN A 174 26.40 -4.48 3.97
C ASN A 174 26.15 -5.93 4.42
N SER A 175 24.93 -6.43 4.17
CA SER A 175 24.71 -7.84 3.81
C SER A 175 23.44 -7.93 2.97
N GLU A 176 23.58 -8.19 1.67
CA GLU A 176 22.50 -8.69 0.81
C GLU A 176 21.86 -9.92 1.50
N PRO A 177 20.53 -10.01 1.64
CA PRO A 177 19.90 -11.13 2.32
C PRO A 177 20.09 -12.42 1.51
N VAL A 178 21.03 -13.25 1.93
CA VAL A 178 21.23 -14.59 1.37
C VAL A 178 20.04 -15.46 1.75
N VAL A 179 19.11 -15.68 0.81
CA VAL A 179 18.03 -16.65 0.99
C VAL A 179 18.62 -18.06 0.87
N ASP A 180 18.52 -18.83 1.96
CA ASP A 180 18.92 -20.22 2.03
C ASP A 180 17.87 -21.12 1.36
N LEU A 181 18.18 -21.62 0.16
CA LEU A 181 17.30 -22.50 -0.63
C LEU A 181 17.05 -23.87 0.05
N THR A 182 17.80 -24.23 1.09
CA THR A 182 17.54 -25.48 1.83
C THR A 182 16.47 -25.30 2.90
N ALA A 183 16.28 -24.07 3.39
CA ALA A 183 15.31 -23.75 4.42
C ALA A 183 13.87 -24.02 3.97
N THR A 184 13.05 -24.47 4.92
CA THR A 184 11.61 -24.71 4.70
C THR A 184 10.83 -23.41 4.76
N ARG A 185 11.20 -22.46 5.64
CA ARG A 185 10.41 -21.27 5.95
C ARG A 185 11.10 -19.99 5.48
N HIS A 186 10.32 -19.13 4.83
CA HIS A 186 10.77 -17.93 4.14
C HIS A 186 9.78 -16.78 4.36
N HIS A 187 10.24 -15.54 4.16
CA HIS A 187 9.41 -14.35 4.32
C HIS A 187 9.69 -13.33 3.22
N GLY A 188 8.63 -12.69 2.74
CA GLY A 188 8.70 -11.54 1.84
C GLY A 188 8.86 -11.90 0.36
N GLY A 189 8.61 -10.89 -0.47
CA GLY A 189 8.59 -11.03 -1.92
C GLY A 189 9.88 -11.51 -2.57
N TYR A 190 11.03 -11.06 -2.05
CA TYR A 190 12.34 -11.45 -2.57
C TYR A 190 12.58 -12.96 -2.46
N ALA A 191 12.25 -13.55 -1.31
CA ALA A 191 12.41 -14.99 -1.09
C ALA A 191 11.47 -15.78 -2.01
N LEU A 192 10.22 -15.32 -2.19
CA LEU A 192 9.29 -15.96 -3.12
C LEU A 192 9.85 -15.99 -4.55
N ARG A 193 10.30 -14.83 -5.07
CA ARG A 193 10.85 -14.71 -6.43
C ARG A 193 12.03 -15.66 -6.61
N LYS A 194 12.99 -15.64 -5.69
CA LYS A 194 14.18 -16.50 -5.78
C LYS A 194 13.83 -17.99 -5.75
N LEU A 195 12.94 -18.41 -4.84
CA LEU A 195 12.50 -19.82 -4.77
C LEU A 195 11.74 -20.25 -6.02
N TYR A 196 10.97 -19.35 -6.63
CA TYR A 196 10.23 -19.62 -7.86
C TYR A 196 11.14 -19.93 -9.06
N HIS A 197 12.35 -19.34 -9.08
CA HIS A 197 13.34 -19.55 -10.13
C HIS A 197 14.32 -20.69 -9.82
N ASP A 198 14.74 -20.81 -8.55
CA ASP A 198 15.89 -21.62 -8.16
C ASP A 198 15.53 -22.94 -7.46
N SER A 199 14.25 -23.24 -7.24
CA SER A 199 13.80 -24.46 -6.56
C SER A 199 12.66 -25.18 -7.26
N ASP A 200 12.78 -26.51 -7.35
CA ASP A 200 11.75 -27.41 -7.86
C ASP A 200 10.80 -27.92 -6.76
N ARG A 201 11.05 -27.59 -5.48
CA ARG A 201 10.17 -28.00 -4.37
C ARG A 201 8.82 -27.30 -4.47
N LEU A 202 7.78 -27.95 -3.97
CA LEU A 202 6.45 -27.33 -3.88
C LEU A 202 6.53 -26.07 -3.02
N ILE A 203 6.07 -24.93 -3.54
CA ILE A 203 6.07 -23.64 -2.84
C ILE A 203 4.66 -23.35 -2.35
N MET A 204 4.48 -23.29 -1.04
CA MET A 204 3.25 -22.88 -0.37
C MET A 204 3.39 -21.44 0.10
N VAL A 205 2.59 -20.54 -0.45
CA VAL A 205 2.62 -19.10 -0.16
C VAL A 205 1.39 -18.73 0.67
N LYS A 206 1.59 -18.15 1.85
CA LYS A 206 0.53 -17.58 2.68
C LYS A 206 0.52 -16.07 2.52
N TYR A 207 -0.56 -15.54 1.97
CA TYR A 207 -0.86 -14.11 1.94
C TYR A 207 -1.67 -13.74 3.18
N SER A 208 -1.13 -12.82 3.99
CA SER A 208 -1.76 -12.34 5.23
C SER A 208 -1.55 -10.84 5.43
N SER A 209 -2.27 -10.25 6.37
CA SER A 209 -2.00 -8.88 6.88
C SER A 209 -1.90 -8.92 8.41
N PRO A 210 -1.15 -7.99 9.04
CA PRO A 210 -0.96 -7.92 10.50
C PRO A 210 -2.27 -7.74 11.29
N THR A 211 -3.29 -7.14 10.67
CA THR A 211 -4.58 -6.82 11.32
C THR A 211 -5.66 -7.89 11.10
N CYS A 212 -5.31 -9.02 10.48
CA CYS A 212 -6.23 -10.09 10.11
C CYS A 212 -6.46 -11.10 11.25
N GLY A 213 -7.58 -10.99 11.96
CA GLY A 213 -8.01 -11.94 13.00
C GLY A 213 -8.03 -13.43 12.55
N PRO A 214 -8.65 -13.78 11.41
CA PRO A 214 -8.65 -15.15 10.90
C PRO A 214 -7.25 -15.71 10.58
N CYS A 215 -6.28 -14.84 10.26
CA CYS A 215 -4.91 -15.23 9.99
C CYS A 215 -4.20 -15.75 11.27
N HIS A 216 -4.53 -15.20 12.45
CA HIS A 216 -4.04 -15.71 13.73
C HIS A 216 -4.54 -17.12 14.04
N ALA A 217 -5.80 -17.42 13.72
CA ALA A 217 -6.37 -18.77 13.90
C ALA A 217 -5.73 -19.80 12.96
N LEU A 218 -5.30 -19.39 11.76
CA LEU A 218 -4.67 -20.25 10.78
C LEU A 218 -3.21 -20.58 11.09
N LYS A 219 -2.46 -19.64 11.66
CA LYS A 219 -1.02 -19.79 11.96
C LYS A 219 -0.65 -21.10 12.69
N PRO A 220 -1.31 -21.52 13.79
CA PRO A 220 -0.97 -22.77 14.47
C PRO A 220 -1.36 -24.04 13.67
N ILE A 221 -2.29 -23.93 12.71
CA ILE A 221 -2.65 -25.04 11.82
C ILE A 221 -1.56 -25.21 10.75
N LEU A 222 -1.21 -24.12 10.07
CA LEU A 222 -0.17 -24.13 9.05
C LEU A 222 1.19 -24.53 9.62
N ASN A 223 1.57 -24.04 10.81
CA ASN A 223 2.83 -24.44 11.42
C ASN A 223 2.93 -25.96 11.56
N ARG A 224 1.89 -26.61 12.08
CA ARG A 224 1.82 -28.07 12.20
C ARG A 224 1.85 -28.81 10.87
N VAL A 225 1.41 -28.19 9.77
CA VAL A 225 1.51 -28.80 8.42
C VAL A 225 2.91 -28.62 7.86
N VAL A 226 3.47 -27.42 7.95
CA VAL A 226 4.82 -27.11 7.46
C VAL A 226 5.87 -27.96 8.17
N ASP A 227 5.72 -28.19 9.47
CA ASP A 227 6.64 -29.03 10.25
C ASP A 227 6.59 -30.51 9.80
N GLU A 228 5.45 -31.00 9.31
CA GLU A 228 5.30 -32.37 8.80
C GLU A 228 6.00 -32.58 7.44
N PHE A 229 6.12 -31.51 6.65
CA PHE A 229 6.73 -31.53 5.32
C PHE A 229 8.04 -30.74 5.30
N GLU A 230 8.73 -30.67 6.43
CA GLU A 230 10.02 -30.02 6.56
C GLU A 230 11.00 -30.57 5.50
N LYS A 231 11.76 -29.69 4.87
CA LYS A 231 12.70 -29.98 3.77
C LYS A 231 12.08 -30.50 2.47
N GLN A 232 10.77 -30.77 2.44
CA GLN A 232 10.06 -31.20 1.24
C GLN A 232 9.40 -30.02 0.51
N ILE A 233 8.87 -29.05 1.26
CA ILE A 233 8.19 -27.87 0.69
C ILE A 233 8.90 -26.56 1.05
N HIS A 234 8.71 -25.52 0.27
CA HIS A 234 8.95 -24.15 0.70
C HIS A 234 7.66 -23.55 1.22
N TYR A 235 7.75 -22.86 2.35
CA TYR A 235 6.67 -22.09 2.95
C TYR A 235 7.07 -20.63 3.00
N VAL A 236 6.35 -19.77 2.30
CA VAL A 236 6.63 -18.34 2.22
C VAL A 236 5.48 -17.55 2.83
N GLU A 237 5.77 -16.64 3.75
CA GLU A 237 4.80 -15.67 4.24
C GLU A 237 4.96 -14.34 3.49
N ILE A 238 3.86 -13.86 2.93
CA ILE A 238 3.75 -12.56 2.25
C ILE A 238 2.79 -11.70 3.06
N ASP A 239 3.29 -10.52 3.46
CA ASP A 239 2.46 -9.48 4.05
C ASP A 239 1.90 -8.61 2.91
N ILE A 240 0.58 -8.62 2.72
CA ILE A 240 -0.05 -7.87 1.64
C ILE A 240 0.04 -6.35 1.80
N GLU A 241 0.33 -5.86 3.01
CA GLU A 241 0.53 -4.43 3.29
C GLU A 241 1.95 -3.98 2.92
N VAL A 242 2.92 -4.91 2.96
CA VAL A 242 4.33 -4.65 2.63
C VAL A 242 4.65 -4.99 1.17
N ASP A 243 4.19 -6.15 0.71
CA ASP A 243 4.45 -6.71 -0.62
C ASP A 243 3.19 -6.59 -1.52
N GLY A 244 2.58 -5.40 -1.57
CA GLY A 244 1.29 -5.17 -2.24
C GLY A 244 1.26 -5.57 -3.72
N GLU A 245 2.32 -5.26 -4.48
CA GLU A 245 2.44 -5.62 -5.91
C GLU A 245 2.39 -7.13 -6.13
N ILE A 246 2.96 -7.92 -5.20
CA ILE A 246 2.98 -9.38 -5.29
C ILE A 246 1.60 -9.95 -5.00
N ALA A 247 0.90 -9.38 -4.00
CA ALA A 247 -0.48 -9.74 -3.70
C ALA A 247 -1.42 -9.41 -4.87
N GLU A 248 -1.24 -8.26 -5.52
CA GLU A 248 -2.01 -7.86 -6.70
C GLU A 248 -1.75 -8.79 -7.89
N ALA A 249 -0.49 -9.05 -8.24
CA ALA A 249 -0.12 -9.96 -9.32
C ALA A 249 -0.62 -11.39 -9.07
N ALA A 250 -0.69 -11.82 -7.82
CA ALA A 250 -1.23 -13.11 -7.42
C ALA A 250 -2.78 -13.17 -7.40
N GLY A 251 -3.46 -12.05 -7.63
CA GLY A 251 -4.93 -11.94 -7.66
C GLY A 251 -5.58 -12.06 -6.29
N ILE A 252 -4.92 -11.59 -5.23
CA ILE A 252 -5.38 -11.73 -3.84
C ILE A 252 -6.45 -10.69 -3.52
N VAL A 253 -7.69 -11.15 -3.38
CA VAL A 253 -8.86 -10.30 -3.04
C VAL A 253 -9.19 -10.30 -1.54
N GLY A 254 -8.60 -11.22 -0.76
CA GLY A 254 -8.83 -11.31 0.68
C GLY A 254 -7.83 -12.21 1.41
N THR A 255 -7.71 -12.01 2.73
CA THR A 255 -6.78 -12.76 3.59
C THR A 255 -7.54 -13.57 4.66
N PRO A 256 -7.00 -14.72 5.12
CA PRO A 256 -5.82 -15.40 4.60
C PRO A 256 -6.13 -16.11 3.27
N THR A 257 -5.21 -16.04 2.32
CA THR A 257 -5.24 -16.85 1.10
C THR A 257 -3.94 -17.62 0.99
N ILE A 258 -4.01 -18.89 0.59
CA ILE A 258 -2.87 -19.79 0.44
C ILE A 258 -2.84 -20.24 -1.01
N GLN A 259 -1.72 -20.04 -1.70
CA GLN A 259 -1.49 -20.56 -3.05
C GLN A 259 -0.35 -21.57 -3.03
N PHE A 260 -0.44 -22.56 -3.90
CA PHE A 260 0.55 -23.59 -4.09
C PHE A 260 1.13 -23.49 -5.50
N PHE A 261 2.44 -23.53 -5.61
CA PHE A 261 3.15 -23.45 -6.87
C PHE A 261 4.11 -24.62 -7.04
N LYS A 262 4.12 -25.22 -8.22
CA LYS A 262 5.03 -26.30 -8.61
C LYS A 262 5.35 -26.13 -10.09
N HIS A 263 6.63 -26.27 -10.47
CA HIS A 263 7.08 -26.07 -11.85
C HIS A 263 6.62 -24.74 -12.48
N LYS A 264 6.59 -23.66 -11.69
CA LYS A 264 6.16 -22.32 -12.13
C LYS A 264 4.68 -22.22 -12.53
N ASP A 265 3.86 -23.19 -12.15
CA ASP A 265 2.41 -23.13 -12.28
C ASP A 265 1.74 -23.05 -10.90
N ARG A 266 0.65 -22.29 -10.82
CA ARG A 266 -0.23 -22.30 -9.64
C ARG A 266 -1.10 -23.56 -9.68
N VAL A 267 -0.78 -24.54 -8.84
CA VAL A 267 -1.42 -25.86 -8.82
C VAL A 267 -2.67 -25.93 -7.92
N ALA A 268 -2.76 -25.05 -6.91
CA ALA A 268 -3.93 -24.96 -6.04
C ALA A 268 -4.04 -23.60 -5.34
N GLU A 269 -5.26 -23.25 -4.91
CA GLU A 269 -5.54 -22.07 -4.10
C GLU A 269 -6.60 -22.39 -3.04
N LEU A 270 -6.36 -21.93 -1.81
CA LEU A 270 -7.29 -22.02 -0.70
C LEU A 270 -7.55 -20.63 -0.11
N LYS A 271 -8.81 -20.20 -0.15
CA LYS A 271 -9.25 -18.95 0.48
C LYS A 271 -9.83 -19.21 1.87
N GLY A 272 -9.45 -18.37 2.83
CA GLY A 272 -9.89 -18.44 4.22
C GLY A 272 -9.26 -19.58 5.00
N VAL A 273 -9.74 -19.79 6.23
CA VAL A 273 -9.25 -20.84 7.12
C VAL A 273 -9.83 -22.20 6.71
N LYS A 274 -8.97 -23.15 6.35
CA LYS A 274 -9.33 -24.56 6.08
C LYS A 274 -8.83 -25.50 7.17
N GLN A 275 -9.34 -26.73 7.17
CA GLN A 275 -8.88 -27.79 8.05
C GLN A 275 -7.49 -28.30 7.65
N LYS A 276 -6.78 -28.88 8.62
CA LYS A 276 -5.42 -29.41 8.43
C LYS A 276 -5.32 -30.43 7.29
N SER A 277 -6.33 -31.32 7.16
CA SER A 277 -6.39 -32.35 6.11
C SER A 277 -6.29 -31.75 4.72
N HIS A 278 -7.04 -30.69 4.42
CA HIS A 278 -7.04 -30.08 3.09
C HIS A 278 -5.65 -29.59 2.64
N TYR A 279 -4.87 -28.99 3.56
CA TYR A 279 -3.50 -28.59 3.24
C TYR A 279 -2.60 -29.81 3.01
N ARG A 280 -2.75 -30.86 3.83
CA ARG A 280 -1.99 -32.10 3.68
C ARG A 280 -2.29 -32.80 2.36
N ASP A 281 -3.57 -32.91 2.00
CA ASP A 281 -4.00 -33.60 0.78
C ASP A 281 -3.43 -32.91 -0.47
N ILE A 282 -3.47 -31.57 -0.52
CA ILE A 282 -2.85 -30.80 -1.61
C ILE A 282 -1.34 -31.00 -1.63
N ILE A 283 -0.66 -30.90 -0.48
CA ILE A 283 0.80 -31.07 -0.43
C ILE A 283 1.18 -32.48 -0.90
N GLN A 284 0.49 -33.52 -0.44
CA GLN A 284 0.75 -34.90 -0.85
C GLN A 284 0.44 -35.17 -2.33
N GLN A 285 -0.50 -34.44 -2.91
CA GLN A 285 -0.82 -34.55 -4.33
C GLN A 285 0.30 -34.00 -5.24
N TYR A 286 1.09 -33.03 -4.76
CA TYR A 286 2.08 -32.30 -5.56
C TYR A 286 3.53 -32.42 -5.05
N LEU A 287 3.77 -33.30 -4.08
CA LEU A 287 5.10 -33.78 -3.70
C LEU A 287 5.52 -34.93 -4.60
#